data_AF-A0A6P3ZR45-F1
#
_entry.id   AF-A0A6P3ZR45-F1
#
_cell.length_a   1.000
_cell.length_b   1.000
_cell.length_c   1.000
_cell.angle_alpha   90.00
_cell.angle_beta   90.00
_cell.angle_gamma   90.00
#
_symmetry.space_group_name_H-M   'P 1'
#
loop_
_entity.id
_entity.type
_entity.pdbx_description
1 polymer ?
#
loop_
_entity_poly.entity_id
_entity_poly.type
_entity_poly.pdbx_seq_one_letter_code
_entity_poly.pdbx_strand_id
1 'polypeptide(L)'
;MDSQVLVALALSLVGGLSTSLGALFVIISQAPNLKVLGLLQAFAAGLMLSISFLDLAHNAINSIGFLKGNIWFFAGVVFFAIIANFIPEPTLAPISDGKSKKKNGDEGGKDIMKKHRRQVLYSGIITAIGISLHNFPEGMAVFLGSIKGLRVGINLALAIALHNIPEGVAVALPVYFATQR
;
A
#
# COMPACT_ATOMS: atom_id res chain seq x y z
N MET A 1 15.04 16.61 22.21
CA MET A 1 14.62 16.55 20.79
C MET A 1 13.98 17.88 20.47
N ASP A 2 14.36 18.52 19.37
CA ASP A 2 13.68 19.75 18.92
C ASP A 2 12.19 19.47 18.72
N SER A 3 11.34 20.41 19.15
CA SER A 3 9.87 20.29 19.07
C SER A 3 9.41 19.96 17.65
N GLN A 4 10.11 20.47 16.64
CA GLN A 4 9.84 20.23 15.22
C GLN A 4 10.06 18.77 14.80
N VAL A 5 11.07 18.10 15.34
CA VAL A 5 11.35 16.68 15.04
C VAL A 5 10.28 15.78 15.65
N LEU A 6 9.84 16.09 16.88
CA LEU A 6 8.75 15.37 17.54
C LEU A 6 7.44 15.49 16.77
N VAL A 7 7.11 16.69 16.27
CA VAL A 7 5.91 16.90 15.44
C VAL A 7 6.02 16.16 14.11
N ALA A 8 7.17 16.22 13.44
CA ALA A 8 7.38 15.49 12.19
C ALA A 8 7.24 13.97 12.37
N LEU A 9 7.78 13.41 13.46
CA LEU A 9 7.62 12.00 13.81
C LEU A 9 6.16 11.66 14.13
N ALA A 10 5.45 12.50 14.88
CA ALA A 10 4.04 12.29 15.20
C ALA A 10 3.17 12.27 13.94
N LEU A 11 3.39 13.21 13.01
CA LEU A 11 2.69 13.27 11.73
C LEU A 11 2.98 12.03 10.85
N SER A 12 4.25 11.62 10.77
CA SER A 12 4.62 10.39 10.06
C SER A 12 4.00 9.14 10.70
N LEU A 13 3.92 9.10 12.04
CA LEU A 13 3.31 7.99 12.76
C LEU A 13 1.81 7.91 12.51
N VAL A 14 1.11 9.05 12.51
CA VAL A 14 -0.32 9.12 12.17
C VAL A 14 -0.56 8.61 10.74
N GLY A 15 0.28 9.01 9.79
CA GLY A 15 0.23 8.51 8.41
C GLY A 15 0.47 6.99 8.32
N GLY A 16 1.41 6.45 9.10
CA GLY A 16 1.64 4.99 9.12
C GLY A 16 0.51 4.20 9.81
N LEU A 17 -0.07 4.73 10.88
CA LEU A 17 -1.12 4.05 11.66
C LEU A 17 -2.44 3.93 10.90
N SER A 18 -2.71 4.77 9.90
CA SER A 18 -3.94 4.69 9.12
C SER A 18 -4.01 3.44 8.24
N THR A 19 -2.89 2.85 7.82
CA THR A 19 -2.89 1.52 7.17
C THR A 19 -3.40 0.45 8.13
N SER A 20 -2.94 0.48 9.37
CA SER A 20 -3.45 -0.42 10.43
C SER A 20 -4.93 -0.17 10.70
N LEU A 21 -5.40 1.07 10.64
CA LEU A 21 -6.81 1.41 10.80
C LEU A 21 -7.68 0.85 9.65
N GLY A 22 -7.22 0.95 8.41
CA GLY A 22 -7.87 0.34 7.25
C GLY A 22 -7.93 -1.18 7.35
N ALA A 23 -6.85 -1.82 7.81
CA ALA A 23 -6.82 -3.25 8.04
C ALA A 23 -7.78 -3.68 9.16
N LEU A 24 -7.82 -2.93 10.27
CA LEU A 24 -8.73 -3.17 11.39
C LEU A 24 -10.21 -3.05 10.95
N PHE A 25 -10.51 -2.10 10.07
CA PHE A 25 -11.86 -1.94 9.51
C PHE A 25 -12.36 -3.21 8.82
N VAL A 26 -11.51 -3.93 8.07
CA VAL A 26 -11.86 -5.21 7.41
C VAL A 26 -12.03 -6.36 8.40
N ILE A 27 -11.38 -6.31 9.56
CA ILE A 27 -11.54 -7.33 10.60
C ILE A 27 -12.87 -7.17 11.33
N ILE A 28 -13.27 -5.91 11.58
CA ILE A 28 -14.50 -5.59 12.32
C ILE A 28 -15.73 -5.59 11.40
N SER A 29 -15.57 -5.11 10.17
CA SER A 29 -16.63 -4.99 9.17
C SER A 29 -16.56 -6.11 8.13
N GLN A 30 -17.59 -6.25 7.32
CA GLN A 30 -17.55 -7.20 6.21
C GLN A 30 -16.57 -6.74 5.12
N ALA A 31 -15.80 -7.67 4.58
CA ALA A 31 -14.88 -7.41 3.46
C ALA A 31 -15.62 -6.73 2.28
N PRO A 32 -15.09 -5.62 1.73
CA PRO A 32 -15.69 -4.96 0.58
C PRO A 32 -15.65 -5.86 -0.66
N ASN A 33 -16.62 -5.66 -1.55
CA ASN A 33 -16.61 -6.32 -2.86
C ASN A 33 -15.52 -5.69 -3.77
N LEU A 34 -15.16 -6.41 -4.85
CA LEU A 34 -14.11 -5.99 -5.78
C LEU A 34 -14.35 -4.63 -6.44
N LYS A 35 -15.62 -4.22 -6.65
CA LYS A 35 -15.93 -2.89 -7.21
C LYS A 35 -15.59 -1.77 -6.24
N VAL A 36 -15.99 -1.93 -4.97
CA VAL A 36 -15.67 -0.98 -3.91
C VAL A 36 -14.17 -0.94 -3.66
N LEU A 37 -13.51 -2.10 -3.66
CA LEU A 37 -12.06 -2.17 -3.53
C LEU A 37 -11.36 -1.42 -4.67
N GLY A 38 -11.79 -1.64 -5.92
CA GLY A 38 -11.23 -0.91 -7.07
C GLY A 38 -11.45 0.60 -6.98
N LEU A 39 -12.61 1.05 -6.50
CA LEU A 39 -12.90 2.46 -6.28
C LEU A 39 -12.00 3.07 -5.18
N LEU A 40 -11.83 2.36 -4.05
CA LEU A 40 -10.95 2.78 -2.96
C LEU A 40 -9.49 2.89 -3.44
N GLN A 41 -9.02 1.92 -4.22
CA GLN A 41 -7.66 1.92 -4.77
C GLN A 41 -7.46 3.03 -5.82
N ALA A 42 -8.46 3.30 -6.66
CA ALA A 42 -8.42 4.42 -7.61
C ALA A 42 -8.37 5.78 -6.89
N PHE A 43 -9.13 5.93 -5.80
CA PHE A 43 -9.05 7.11 -4.94
C PHE A 43 -7.66 7.27 -4.33
N ALA A 44 -7.10 6.18 -3.78
CA ALA A 44 -5.77 6.16 -3.19
C ALA A 44 -4.69 6.55 -4.22
N ALA A 45 -4.73 5.96 -5.43
CA ALA A 45 -3.81 6.28 -6.51
C ALA A 45 -3.93 7.74 -6.97
N GLY A 46 -5.15 8.28 -7.05
CA GLY A 46 -5.41 9.68 -7.37
C GLY A 46 -4.81 10.65 -6.35
N LEU A 47 -4.94 10.35 -5.06
CA LEU A 47 -4.30 11.14 -4.00
C LEU A 47 -2.77 11.14 -4.15
N MET A 48 -2.16 9.98 -4.38
CA MET A 48 -0.70 9.88 -4.50
C MET A 48 -0.16 10.59 -5.73
N LEU A 49 -0.86 10.53 -6.87
CA LEU A 49 -0.51 11.32 -8.06
C LEU A 49 -0.59 12.82 -7.76
N SER A 50 -1.66 13.27 -7.11
CA SER A 50 -1.85 14.67 -6.74
C SER A 50 -0.72 15.20 -5.86
N ILE A 51 -0.40 14.49 -4.76
CA ILE A 51 0.69 14.88 -3.84
C ILE A 51 2.04 14.89 -4.55
N SER A 52 2.31 13.86 -5.36
CA SER A 52 3.59 13.72 -6.06
C SER A 52 3.86 14.88 -7.02
N PHE A 53 2.86 15.28 -7.82
CA PHE A 53 3.03 16.34 -8.82
C PHE A 53 2.80 17.74 -8.27
N LEU A 54 1.73 17.95 -7.49
CA LEU A 54 1.33 19.30 -7.06
C LEU A 54 2.11 19.78 -5.84
N ASP A 55 2.62 18.87 -5.01
CA ASP A 55 3.33 19.22 -3.78
C ASP A 55 4.82 18.87 -3.88
N LEU A 56 5.16 17.58 -3.96
CA LEU A 56 6.55 17.11 -3.87
C LEU A 56 7.41 17.57 -5.06
N ALA A 57 6.97 17.32 -6.30
CA ALA A 57 7.71 17.72 -7.49
C ALA A 57 7.81 19.24 -7.61
N HIS A 58 6.72 19.96 -7.36
CA HIS A 58 6.70 21.43 -7.38
C HIS A 58 7.68 22.02 -6.36
N ASN A 59 7.63 21.57 -5.11
CA ASN A 59 8.56 22.02 -4.06
C ASN A 59 10.02 21.63 -4.34
N ALA A 60 10.26 20.47 -4.92
CA ALA A 60 11.60 20.05 -5.32
C ALA A 60 12.17 20.99 -6.40
N ILE A 61 11.41 21.25 -7.47
CA ILE A 61 11.82 22.15 -8.55
C ILE A 61 12.09 23.57 -8.02
N ASN A 62 11.24 24.10 -7.13
CA ASN A 62 11.45 25.41 -6.52
C ASN A 62 12.68 25.45 -5.60
N SER A 63 13.03 24.33 -4.96
CA SER A 63 14.11 24.26 -3.98
C SER A 63 15.49 24.03 -4.60
N ILE A 64 15.59 23.23 -5.67
CA ILE A 64 16.88 22.83 -6.27
C ILE A 64 17.01 23.18 -7.76
N GLY A 65 15.98 23.80 -8.35
CA GLY A 65 15.93 24.21 -9.75
C GLY A 65 15.37 23.12 -10.67
N PHE A 66 14.80 23.55 -11.81
CA PHE A 66 14.10 22.69 -12.77
C PHE A 66 14.96 21.51 -13.25
N LEU A 67 16.21 21.76 -13.68
CA LEU A 67 17.07 20.70 -14.22
C LEU A 67 17.40 19.64 -13.16
N LYS A 68 17.86 20.05 -11.98
CA LYS A 68 18.22 19.11 -10.91
C LYS A 68 17.01 18.36 -10.37
N GLY A 69 15.86 19.03 -10.23
CA GLY A 69 14.60 18.42 -9.82
C GLY A 69 14.17 17.29 -10.75
N ASN A 70 14.18 17.53 -12.06
CA ASN A 70 13.85 16.51 -13.05
C ASN A 70 14.84 15.34 -13.06
N ILE A 71 16.15 15.60 -12.92
CA ILE A 71 17.17 14.54 -12.84
C ILE A 71 16.87 13.60 -11.67
N TRP A 72 16.59 14.14 -10.48
CA TRP A 72 16.26 13.32 -9.30
C TRP A 72 14.92 12.59 -9.44
N PHE A 73 13.93 13.23 -10.06
CA PHE A 73 12.63 12.60 -10.34
C PHE A 73 12.82 11.36 -11.24
N PHE A 74 13.48 11.51 -12.40
CA PHE A 74 13.69 10.39 -13.32
C PHE A 74 14.65 9.34 -12.75
N ALA A 75 15.65 9.74 -11.97
CA ALA A 75 16.49 8.80 -11.23
C ALA A 75 15.65 7.94 -10.27
N GLY A 76 14.69 8.55 -9.56
CA GLY A 76 13.72 7.84 -8.72
C GLY A 76 12.84 6.86 -9.51
N VAL A 77 12.36 7.26 -10.70
CA VAL A 77 11.57 6.39 -11.60
C VAL A 77 12.39 5.18 -12.05
N VAL A 78 13.63 5.39 -12.50
CA VAL A 78 14.52 4.29 -12.93
C VAL A 78 14.86 3.37 -11.75
N PHE A 79 15.16 3.94 -10.58
CA PHE A 79 15.42 3.17 -9.36
C PHE A 79 14.21 2.30 -8.98
N PHE A 80 13.00 2.85 -9.00
CA PHE A 80 11.79 2.08 -8.73
C PHE A 80 11.54 0.99 -9.78
N ALA A 81 11.77 1.28 -11.06
CA ALA A 81 11.66 0.28 -12.14
C ALA A 81 12.64 -0.89 -11.95
N ILE A 82 13.87 -0.61 -11.49
CA ILE A 82 14.84 -1.66 -11.15
C ILE A 82 14.31 -2.53 -10.01
N ILE A 83 13.81 -1.92 -8.92
CA ILE A 83 13.23 -2.66 -7.79
C ILE A 83 12.05 -3.52 -8.25
N ALA A 84 11.16 -2.96 -9.07
CA ALA A 84 9.98 -3.68 -9.57
C ALA A 84 10.36 -4.94 -10.36
N ASN A 85 11.45 -4.91 -11.13
CA ASN A 85 11.94 -6.10 -11.84
C ASN A 85 12.40 -7.24 -10.91
N PHE A 86 12.77 -6.94 -9.66
CA PHE A 86 13.13 -7.94 -8.66
C PHE A 86 11.95 -8.53 -7.90
N ILE A 87 10.77 -7.90 -7.99
CA ILE A 87 9.56 -8.37 -7.32
C ILE A 87 8.73 -9.13 -8.36
N PRO A 88 8.81 -10.48 -8.40
CA PRO A 88 8.02 -11.26 -9.33
C PRO A 88 6.54 -10.99 -9.08
N GLU A 89 5.83 -10.54 -10.13
CA GLU A 89 4.38 -10.44 -10.06
C GLU A 89 3.81 -11.85 -9.84
N PRO A 90 2.96 -12.06 -8.82
CA PRO A 90 2.25 -13.31 -8.70
C PRO A 90 1.37 -13.44 -9.94
N THR A 91 1.77 -14.32 -10.87
CA THR A 91 0.91 -14.74 -11.98
C THR A 91 -0.43 -15.10 -11.37
N LEU A 92 -1.48 -14.38 -11.75
CA LEU A 92 -2.86 -14.73 -11.45
C LEU A 92 -3.00 -16.20 -11.82
N ALA A 93 -2.95 -17.09 -10.83
CA ALA A 93 -3.26 -18.49 -11.06
C ALA A 93 -4.64 -18.44 -11.71
N PRO A 94 -4.80 -18.96 -12.94
CA PRO A 94 -6.07 -18.85 -13.63
C PRO A 94 -7.12 -19.35 -12.67
N ILE A 95 -8.09 -18.48 -12.37
CA ILE A 95 -9.36 -18.89 -11.76
C ILE A 95 -9.75 -20.06 -12.63
N SER A 96 -9.59 -21.27 -12.09
CA SER A 96 -9.98 -22.44 -12.83
C SER A 96 -11.49 -22.36 -12.87
N ASP A 97 -12.01 -21.72 -13.92
CA ASP A 97 -13.32 -22.00 -14.51
C ASP A 97 -13.29 -23.46 -14.93
N GLY A 98 -13.32 -24.31 -13.92
CA GLY A 98 -13.15 -25.73 -14.01
C GLY A 98 -14.38 -26.36 -13.39
N LYS A 99 -15.43 -26.46 -14.19
CA LYS A 99 -16.37 -27.58 -14.11
C LYS A 99 -15.55 -28.88 -14.12
N SER A 100 -14.99 -29.29 -12.99
CA SER A 100 -14.31 -30.58 -12.84
C SER A 100 -15.09 -31.41 -11.84
N LYS A 101 -16.02 -32.15 -12.43
CA LYS A 101 -16.52 -33.46 -12.01
C LYS A 101 -16.20 -33.87 -10.58
N LYS A 102 -17.27 -33.95 -9.79
CA LYS A 102 -17.52 -34.98 -8.78
C LYS A 102 -16.88 -36.32 -9.20
N LYS A 103 -15.69 -36.66 -8.71
CA LYS A 103 -15.26 -38.06 -8.55
C LYS A 103 -14.05 -38.20 -7.62
N ASN A 104 -14.30 -38.98 -6.57
CA ASN A 104 -13.38 -39.75 -5.72
C ASN A 104 -12.57 -39.03 -4.62
N GLY A 105 -12.87 -39.39 -3.38
CA GLY A 105 -11.98 -39.33 -2.21
C GLY A 105 -12.15 -38.10 -1.33
N ASP A 106 -12.76 -38.27 -0.15
CA ASP A 106 -12.92 -37.26 0.91
C ASP A 106 -11.58 -36.76 1.50
N GLU A 107 -10.45 -37.35 1.08
CA GLU A 107 -9.08 -36.95 1.45
C GLU A 107 -8.45 -35.97 0.44
N GLY A 108 -8.65 -36.16 -0.87
CA GLY A 108 -8.05 -35.29 -1.90
C GLY A 108 -8.63 -33.87 -1.92
N GLY A 109 -9.91 -33.71 -1.57
CA GLY A 109 -10.55 -32.40 -1.44
C GLY A 109 -10.00 -31.58 -0.26
N LYS A 110 -9.68 -32.22 0.86
CA LYS A 110 -9.14 -31.57 2.06
C LYS A 110 -7.72 -31.05 1.83
N ASP A 111 -6.91 -31.78 1.07
CA ASP A 111 -5.54 -31.35 0.75
C ASP A 111 -5.49 -30.20 -0.25
N ILE A 112 -6.37 -30.19 -1.26
CA ILE A 112 -6.48 -29.06 -2.20
C ILE A 112 -6.92 -27.79 -1.46
N MET A 113 -7.91 -27.88 -0.57
CA MET A 113 -8.39 -26.75 0.23
C MET A 113 -7.31 -26.20 1.18
N LYS A 114 -6.54 -27.07 1.85
CA LYS A 114 -5.41 -26.67 2.70
C LYS A 114 -4.30 -25.99 1.89
N LYS A 115 -3.98 -26.50 0.71
CA LYS A 115 -2.99 -25.92 -0.19
C LYS A 115 -3.41 -24.53 -0.67
N HIS A 116 -4.67 -24.36 -1.06
CA HIS A 116 -5.22 -23.06 -1.45
C HIS A 116 -5.18 -22.06 -0.29
N ARG A 117 -5.63 -22.44 0.91
CA ARG A 117 -5.57 -21.59 2.11
C ARG A 117 -4.15 -21.12 2.42
N ARG A 118 -3.16 -22.02 2.31
CA ARG A 118 -1.74 -21.70 2.53
C ARG A 118 -1.21 -20.73 1.48
N GLN A 119 -1.64 -20.85 0.22
CA GLN A 119 -1.27 -19.91 -0.85
C GLN A 119 -1.86 -18.51 -0.61
N VAL A 120 -3.14 -18.42 -0.22
CA VAL A 120 -3.78 -17.13 0.08
C VAL A 120 -3.13 -16.45 1.30
N LEU A 121 -2.80 -17.22 2.35
CA LEU A 121 -2.08 -16.69 3.51
C LEU A 121 -0.66 -16.20 3.14
N TYR A 122 0.05 -16.97 2.29
CA TYR A 122 1.36 -16.57 1.79
C TYR A 122 1.27 -15.27 0.98
N SER A 123 0.26 -15.14 0.11
CA SER A 123 -0.02 -13.88 -0.60
C SER A 123 -0.22 -12.73 0.38
N GLY A 124 -0.97 -12.93 1.47
CA GLY A 124 -1.16 -11.90 2.51
C GLY A 124 0.16 -11.45 3.16
N ILE A 125 1.06 -12.38 3.46
CA ILE A 125 2.40 -12.07 4.03
C ILE A 125 3.24 -11.27 3.03
N ILE A 126 3.28 -11.70 1.76
CA ILE A 126 4.02 -10.99 0.70
C ILE A 126 3.46 -9.58 0.48
N THR A 127 2.13 -9.45 0.42
CA THR A 127 1.45 -8.15 0.33
C THR A 127 1.79 -7.25 1.51
N ALA A 128 1.77 -7.77 2.75
CA ALA A 128 2.12 -7.00 3.95
C ALA A 128 3.57 -6.50 3.92
N ILE A 129 4.52 -7.34 3.48
CA ILE A 129 5.92 -6.94 3.33
C ILE A 129 6.07 -5.87 2.24
N GLY A 130 5.48 -6.08 1.07
CA GLY A 130 5.55 -5.12 -0.04
C GLY A 130 5.00 -3.75 0.35
N ILE A 131 3.88 -3.73 1.07
CA ILE A 131 3.24 -2.50 1.53
C ILE A 131 4.03 -1.84 2.67
N SER A 132 4.64 -2.61 3.56
CA SER A 132 5.57 -2.05 4.56
C SER A 132 6.74 -1.32 3.90
N LEU A 133 7.26 -1.85 2.79
CA LEU A 133 8.30 -1.19 1.99
C LEU A 133 7.79 0.02 1.22
N HIS A 134 6.49 0.07 0.88
CA HIS A 134 5.84 1.22 0.24
C HIS A 134 5.63 2.38 1.24
N ASN A 135 5.15 2.06 2.44
CA ASN A 135 4.87 3.05 3.49
C ASN A 135 6.12 3.72 4.04
N PHE A 136 7.30 3.09 3.89
CA PHE A 136 8.55 3.66 4.38
C PHE A 136 8.92 4.96 3.63
N PRO A 137 9.01 4.99 2.29
CA PRO A 137 9.13 6.22 1.51
C PRO A 137 8.05 7.27 1.83
N GLU A 138 6.80 6.88 2.04
CA GLU A 138 5.72 7.80 2.38
C GLU A 138 5.92 8.47 3.74
N GLY A 139 6.25 7.68 4.77
CA GLY A 139 6.57 8.19 6.10
C GLY A 139 7.78 9.13 6.06
N MET A 140 8.81 8.79 5.27
CA MET A 140 9.94 9.68 5.03
C MET A 140 9.50 11.00 4.36
N ALA A 141 8.58 10.95 3.40
CA ALA A 141 8.06 12.15 2.73
C ALA A 141 7.31 13.06 3.72
N VAL A 142 6.44 12.50 4.58
CA VAL A 142 5.75 13.26 5.65
C VAL A 142 6.76 13.90 6.60
N PHE A 143 7.75 13.12 7.05
CA PHE A 143 8.77 13.59 7.99
C PHE A 143 9.58 14.75 7.38
N LEU A 144 10.18 14.54 6.20
CA LEU A 144 10.99 15.56 5.52
C LEU A 144 10.17 16.79 5.12
N GLY A 145 8.92 16.60 4.69
CA GLY A 145 7.98 17.68 4.41
C GLY A 145 7.68 18.51 5.65
N SER A 146 7.48 17.85 6.80
CA SER A 146 7.25 18.52 8.09
C SER A 146 8.46 19.32 8.57
N ILE A 147 9.68 18.81 8.32
CA ILE A 147 10.92 19.54 8.60
C ILE A 147 11.04 20.79 7.71
N LYS A 148 10.59 20.72 6.44
CA LYS A 148 10.57 21.91 5.57
C LYS A 148 9.50 22.93 5.97
N GLY A 149 8.38 22.49 6.54
CA GLY A 149 7.37 23.38 7.08
C GLY A 149 6.13 22.65 7.58
N LEU A 150 5.57 23.13 8.70
CA LEU A 150 4.44 22.49 9.37
C LEU A 150 3.21 22.35 8.45
N ARG A 151 2.93 23.36 7.62
CA ARG A 151 1.79 23.34 6.69
C ARG A 151 1.93 22.23 5.64
N VAL A 152 3.13 22.07 5.09
CA VAL A 152 3.46 21.01 4.13
C VAL A 152 3.33 19.65 4.82
N GLY A 153 3.93 19.53 6.02
CA GLY A 153 3.83 18.32 6.84
C GLY A 153 2.41 17.86 7.13
N ILE A 154 1.53 18.77 7.57
CA ILE A 154 0.12 18.45 7.87
C ILE A 154 -0.63 18.02 6.60
N ASN A 155 -0.44 18.74 5.48
CA ASN A 155 -1.09 18.40 4.22
C ASN A 155 -0.66 17.00 3.73
N LEU A 156 0.64 16.70 3.76
CA LEU A 156 1.16 15.38 3.41
C LEU A 156 0.63 14.30 4.36
N ALA A 157 0.66 14.55 5.67
CA ALA A 157 0.22 13.57 6.66
C ALA A 157 -1.25 13.21 6.49
N LEU A 158 -2.13 14.19 6.24
CA LEU A 158 -3.55 13.94 5.99
C LEU A 158 -3.76 13.18 4.68
N ALA A 159 -3.08 13.58 3.61
CA ALA A 159 -3.27 12.98 2.30
C ALA A 159 -2.75 11.52 2.28
N ILE A 160 -1.60 11.26 2.91
CA ILE A 160 -1.07 9.90 3.11
C ILE A 160 -1.98 9.12 4.06
N ALA A 161 -2.47 9.72 5.15
CA ALA A 161 -3.41 9.02 6.03
C ALA A 161 -4.66 8.54 5.28
N LEU A 162 -5.20 9.36 4.37
CA LEU A 162 -6.35 9.02 3.53
C LEU A 162 -6.04 7.98 2.45
N HIS A 163 -4.82 7.93 1.91
CA HIS A 163 -4.34 6.89 0.99
C HIS A 163 -4.24 5.53 1.69
N ASN A 164 -3.68 5.55 2.89
CA ASN A 164 -3.29 4.36 3.64
C ASN A 164 -4.49 3.57 4.17
N ILE A 165 -5.66 4.20 4.35
CA ILE A 165 -6.89 3.48 4.74
C ILE A 165 -7.32 2.47 3.64
N PRO A 166 -7.58 2.90 2.38
CA PRO A 166 -7.77 2.00 1.24
C PRO A 166 -6.74 0.89 1.10
N GLU A 167 -5.47 1.21 1.32
CA GLU A 167 -4.36 0.26 1.22
C GLU A 167 -4.43 -0.79 2.33
N GLY A 168 -4.64 -0.35 3.59
CA GLY A 168 -4.84 -1.24 4.73
C GLY A 168 -5.97 -2.23 4.52
N VAL A 169 -7.07 -1.77 3.92
CA VAL A 169 -8.19 -2.63 3.50
C VAL A 169 -7.71 -3.70 2.52
N ALA A 170 -6.93 -3.33 1.50
CA ALA A 170 -6.40 -4.26 0.51
C ALA A 170 -5.44 -5.30 1.12
N VAL A 171 -4.58 -4.89 2.06
CA VAL A 171 -3.62 -5.78 2.76
C VAL A 171 -4.35 -6.84 3.57
N ALA A 172 -5.45 -6.47 4.23
CA ALA A 172 -6.18 -7.35 5.12
C ALA A 172 -6.98 -8.43 4.38
N LEU A 173 -7.36 -8.21 3.12
CA LEU A 173 -8.26 -9.11 2.39
C LEU A 173 -7.73 -10.54 2.21
N PRO A 174 -6.48 -10.80 1.75
CA PRO A 174 -5.97 -12.16 1.64
C PRO A 174 -5.96 -12.88 2.99
N VAL A 175 -5.55 -12.18 4.05
CA VAL A 175 -5.55 -12.74 5.40
C VAL A 175 -6.98 -13.06 5.85
N TYR A 176 -7.90 -12.11 5.69
CA TYR A 176 -9.33 -12.28 6.00
C TYR A 176 -9.93 -13.50 5.30
N PHE A 177 -9.72 -13.65 3.98
CA PHE A 177 -10.21 -14.79 3.21
C PHE A 177 -9.53 -16.11 3.57
N ALA A 178 -8.23 -16.09 3.92
CA ALA A 178 -7.52 -17.29 4.37
C ALA A 178 -7.90 -17.72 5.79
N THR A 179 -8.31 -16.78 6.64
CA THR A 179 -8.65 -17.04 8.05
C THR A 179 -10.14 -17.16 8.31
N GLN A 180 -10.99 -17.07 7.28
CA GLN A 180 -12.45 -17.12 7.47
C GLN A 180 -12.85 -18.25 8.43
N ARG A 181 -13.40 -17.79 9.57
CA ARG A 181 -14.40 -18.47 10.38
C ARG A 181 -15.73 -18.38 9.65
#